data_AF-A0A2E1FN74-F1
#
_entry.id   AF-A0A2E1FN74-F1
#
_cell.length_a   1.000
_cell.length_b   1.000
_cell.length_c   1.000
_cell.angle_alpha   90.00
_cell.angle_beta   90.00
_cell.angle_gamma   90.00
#
_symmetry.space_group_name_H-M   'P 1'
#
loop_
_entity.id
_entity.type
_entity.pdbx_description
1 polymer ?
#
loop_
_entity_poly.entity_id
_entity_poly.type
_entity_poly.pdbx_seq_one_letter_code
_entity_poly.pdbx_strand_id
1 'polypeptide(L)'
;MNHNLLVSILISSIFFSCSGDSTVRNGLSLEKRKKVFHELRVSQKKASKEALSNYPKPGTPGGGGVEFREKLKELQDAYWQEVLDSNYVELNLGDSIFTEGLKEKWAQEARNKSKN
;
A
#
# COMPACT_ATOMS: atom_id res chain seq x y z
N MET A 1 34.57 0.39 38.45
CA MET A 1 34.01 -0.35 37.29
C MET A 1 32.49 -0.31 37.44
N ASN A 2 31.74 0.69 36.99
CA ASN A 2 31.87 1.65 35.87
C ASN A 2 31.63 1.08 34.46
N HIS A 3 30.88 -0.03 34.34
CA HIS A 3 30.41 -0.53 33.03
C HIS A 3 28.89 -0.46 32.85
N ASN A 4 28.09 -0.53 33.93
CA ASN A 4 26.63 -0.62 33.79
C ASN A 4 25.93 0.70 33.41
N LEU A 5 26.58 1.86 33.62
CA LEU A 5 25.97 3.17 33.37
C LEU A 5 26.10 3.62 31.90
N LEU A 6 27.14 3.16 31.19
CA LEU A 6 27.34 3.43 29.76
C LEU A 6 26.37 2.64 28.87
N VAL A 7 26.00 1.42 29.28
CA VAL A 7 25.07 0.56 28.51
C VAL A 7 23.66 1.14 28.49
N SER A 8 23.17 1.72 29.59
CA SER A 8 21.84 2.35 29.63
C SER A 8 21.71 3.61 28.76
N ILE A 9 22.80 4.33 28.49
CA ILE A 9 22.77 5.55 27.66
C ILE A 9 22.73 5.20 26.17
N LEU A 10 23.40 4.12 25.74
CA LEU A 10 23.38 3.66 24.34
C LEU A 10 22.02 3.09 23.90
N ILE A 11 21.20 2.59 24.84
CA ILE A 11 19.88 2.02 24.54
C ILE A 11 18.81 3.12 24.38
N SER A 12 18.94 4.28 25.05
CA SER A 12 17.97 5.38 24.90
C SER A 12 18.07 6.11 23.57
N SER A 13 19.26 6.15 22.95
CA SER A 13 19.48 6.76 21.62
C SER A 13 18.78 6.06 20.45
N ILE A 14 18.38 4.78 20.62
CA ILE A 14 17.70 4.01 19.56
C ILE A 14 16.21 4.37 19.47
N PHE A 15 15.59 4.88 20.54
CA PHE A 15 14.15 5.17 20.60
C PHE A 15 13.76 6.62 20.29
N PHE A 16 14.71 7.54 20.06
CA PHE A 16 14.42 8.96 19.81
C PHE A 16 14.99 9.55 18.51
N SER A 17 15.50 8.71 17.60
CA SER A 17 15.86 9.14 16.23
C SER A 17 14.66 9.07 15.28
N CYS A 18 13.56 9.74 15.63
CA CYS A 18 12.35 9.82 14.78
C CYS A 18 11.74 11.23 14.69
N SER A 19 12.60 12.25 14.69
CA SER A 19 12.27 13.59 14.18
C SER A 19 12.52 13.69 12.66
N GLY A 20 12.12 12.65 11.92
CA GLY A 20 12.13 12.69 10.46
C GLY A 20 11.02 13.59 9.94
N ASP A 21 11.24 14.26 8.81
CA ASP A 21 10.19 15.05 8.16
C ASP A 21 8.98 14.16 7.86
N SER A 22 7.82 14.48 8.45
CA SER A 22 6.57 13.74 8.23
C SER A 22 6.15 13.62 6.75
N THR A 23 6.67 14.48 5.88
CA THR A 23 6.47 14.42 4.43
C THR A 23 7.34 13.37 3.73
N VAL A 24 8.42 12.88 4.36
CA VAL A 24 9.37 11.90 3.82
C VAL A 24 9.41 10.65 4.70
N ARG A 25 8.83 9.54 4.22
CA ARG A 25 8.84 8.25 4.93
C ARG A 25 9.49 7.18 4.07
N ASN A 26 10.43 6.42 4.64
CA ASN A 26 11.18 5.37 3.94
C ASN A 26 11.81 5.86 2.62
N GLY A 27 12.31 7.11 2.59
CA GLY A 27 12.89 7.74 1.40
C GLY A 27 11.88 8.23 0.35
N LEU A 28 10.58 7.97 0.51
CA LEU A 28 9.54 8.43 -0.43
C LEU A 28 8.82 9.69 0.09
N SER A 29 8.67 10.67 -0.81
CA SER A 29 7.83 11.84 -0.57
C SER A 29 6.35 11.46 -0.46
N LEU A 30 5.59 12.24 0.31
CA LEU A 30 4.15 12.08 0.46
C LEU A 30 3.42 12.12 -0.89
N GLU A 31 3.86 12.96 -1.82
CA GLU A 31 3.30 13.03 -3.17
C GLU A 31 3.49 11.71 -3.95
N LYS A 32 4.71 11.15 -3.93
CA LYS A 32 4.97 9.86 -4.58
C LYS A 32 4.18 8.72 -3.92
N ARG A 33 4.08 8.69 -2.59
CA ARG A 33 3.22 7.71 -1.88
C ARG A 33 1.74 7.83 -2.30
N LYS A 34 1.22 9.06 -2.45
CA LYS A 34 -0.16 9.30 -2.91
C LYS A 34 -0.39 8.86 -4.37
N LYS A 35 0.57 9.15 -5.27
CA LYS A 35 0.54 8.66 -6.67
C LYS A 35 0.47 7.14 -6.72
N VAL A 36 1.40 6.46 -6.03
CA VAL A 36 1.46 4.99 -5.95
C VAL A 36 0.15 4.41 -5.41
N PHE A 37 -0.39 4.94 -4.30
CA PHE A 37 -1.68 4.50 -3.79
C PHE A 37 -2.81 4.64 -4.83
N HIS A 38 -2.90 5.78 -5.52
CA HIS A 38 -3.95 5.99 -6.52
C HIS A 38 -3.85 4.97 -7.65
N GLU A 39 -2.64 4.70 -8.13
CA GLU A 39 -2.37 3.71 -9.17
C GLU A 39 -2.72 2.29 -8.69
N LEU A 40 -2.38 1.92 -7.45
CA LEU A 40 -2.80 0.65 -6.83
C LEU A 40 -4.34 0.56 -6.67
N ARG A 41 -5.05 1.67 -6.44
CA ARG A 41 -6.52 1.69 -6.40
C ARG A 41 -7.14 1.57 -7.79
N VAL A 42 -6.50 2.11 -8.82
CA VAL A 42 -6.92 1.98 -10.22
C VAL A 42 -6.64 0.56 -10.74
N SER A 43 -5.49 -0.03 -10.42
CA SER A 43 -5.14 -1.40 -10.82
C SER A 43 -6.11 -2.43 -10.25
N GLN A 44 -6.49 -2.29 -8.97
CA GLN A 44 -7.52 -3.12 -8.33
C GLN A 44 -8.90 -3.02 -9.03
N LYS A 45 -9.28 -1.83 -9.52
CA LYS A 45 -10.50 -1.65 -10.33
C LYS A 45 -10.36 -2.25 -11.74
N LYS A 46 -9.19 -2.13 -12.37
CA LYS A 46 -8.85 -2.75 -13.66
C LYS A 46 -8.98 -4.28 -13.57
N ALA A 47 -8.36 -4.90 -12.56
CA ALA A 47 -8.48 -6.33 -12.27
C ALA A 47 -9.93 -6.77 -12.08
N SER A 48 -10.70 -6.03 -11.28
CA SER A 48 -12.13 -6.31 -11.07
C SER A 48 -12.94 -6.24 -12.36
N LYS A 49 -12.73 -5.21 -13.18
CA LYS A 49 -13.43 -5.02 -14.47
C LYS A 49 -13.07 -6.14 -15.45
N GLU A 50 -11.80 -6.51 -15.54
CA GLU A 50 -11.34 -7.54 -16.48
C GLU A 50 -11.76 -8.96 -16.06
N ALA A 51 -11.75 -9.27 -14.76
CA ALA A 51 -12.32 -10.51 -14.25
C ALA A 51 -13.82 -10.61 -14.56
N LEU A 52 -14.58 -9.52 -14.38
CA LEU A 52 -16.02 -9.46 -14.72
C LEU A 52 -16.31 -9.46 -16.23
N SER A 53 -15.39 -9.01 -17.09
CA SER A 53 -15.55 -9.18 -18.54
C SER A 53 -15.25 -10.61 -19.00
N ASN A 54 -14.55 -11.39 -18.18
CA ASN A 54 -14.23 -12.78 -18.45
C ASN A 54 -15.24 -13.77 -17.84
N TYR A 55 -15.89 -13.45 -16.71
CA TYR A 55 -16.81 -14.35 -16.01
C TYR A 55 -18.07 -13.61 -15.53
N PRO A 56 -19.26 -14.25 -15.51
CA PRO A 56 -19.51 -15.68 -15.74
C PRO A 56 -19.44 -16.10 -17.22
N LYS A 57 -18.97 -17.32 -17.51
CA LYS A 57 -19.01 -17.90 -18.86
C LYS A 57 -20.14 -18.94 -18.97
N PRO A 58 -20.91 -18.95 -20.07
CA PRO A 58 -21.86 -20.04 -20.34
C PRO A 58 -21.17 -21.39 -20.35
N GLY A 59 -21.78 -22.40 -19.69
CA GLY A 59 -21.23 -23.75 -19.60
C GLY A 59 -20.22 -23.99 -18.47
N THR A 60 -19.80 -22.96 -17.73
CA THR A 60 -18.92 -23.15 -16.57
C THR A 60 -19.71 -23.64 -15.33
N PRO A 61 -19.27 -24.70 -14.63
CA PRO A 61 -19.92 -25.20 -13.42
C PRO A 61 -20.12 -24.11 -12.36
N GLY A 62 -21.25 -24.15 -11.65
CA GLY A 62 -21.57 -23.16 -10.60
C GLY A 62 -21.62 -21.70 -11.08
N GLY A 63 -21.76 -21.46 -12.39
CA GLY A 63 -21.74 -20.13 -12.98
C GLY A 63 -20.35 -19.48 -13.07
N GLY A 64 -19.26 -20.24 -12.93
CA GLY A 64 -17.90 -19.69 -13.04
C GLY A 64 -17.43 -18.84 -11.86
N GLY A 65 -18.08 -18.98 -10.70
CA GLY A 65 -17.77 -18.16 -9.53
C GLY A 65 -16.43 -18.48 -8.85
N VAL A 66 -15.86 -19.66 -9.07
CA VAL A 66 -14.52 -20.03 -8.56
C VAL A 66 -13.47 -19.42 -9.45
N GLU A 67 -13.59 -19.65 -10.74
CA GLU A 67 -12.73 -19.19 -11.84
C GLU A 67 -12.69 -17.66 -11.90
N PHE A 68 -13.81 -16.99 -11.61
CA PHE A 68 -13.85 -15.54 -11.40
C PHE A 68 -12.92 -15.08 -10.26
N ARG A 69 -12.94 -15.76 -9.10
CA ARG A 69 -12.12 -15.37 -7.94
C ARG A 69 -10.64 -15.68 -8.18
N GLU A 70 -10.34 -16.79 -8.82
CA GLU A 70 -8.98 -17.14 -9.23
C GLU A 70 -8.42 -16.09 -10.20
N LYS A 71 -9.18 -15.76 -11.27
CA LYS A 71 -8.74 -14.75 -12.24
C LYS A 71 -8.68 -13.34 -11.65
N LEU A 72 -9.62 -12.99 -10.77
CA LEU A 72 -9.57 -11.72 -10.03
C LEU A 72 -8.27 -11.61 -9.22
N LYS A 73 -7.92 -12.65 -8.46
CA LYS A 73 -6.70 -12.65 -7.65
C LYS A 73 -5.45 -12.57 -8.53
N GLU A 74 -5.36 -13.39 -9.58
CA GLU A 74 -4.26 -13.37 -10.55
C GLU A 74 -4.03 -11.95 -11.13
N LEU A 75 -5.10 -11.27 -11.53
CA LEU A 75 -5.05 -9.91 -12.07
C LEU A 75 -4.74 -8.86 -10.99
N GLN A 76 -5.22 -9.05 -9.76
CA GLN A 76 -4.88 -8.19 -8.63
C GLN A 76 -3.39 -8.24 -8.32
N ASP A 77 -2.82 -9.45 -8.21
CA ASP A 77 -1.40 -9.66 -7.92
C ASP A 77 -0.53 -9.12 -9.07
N ALA A 78 -0.89 -9.42 -10.33
CA ALA A 78 -0.15 -8.96 -11.51
C ALA A 78 -0.13 -7.44 -11.67
N TYR A 79 -1.29 -6.76 -11.61
CA TYR A 79 -1.32 -5.30 -11.76
C TYR A 79 -0.88 -4.56 -10.50
N TRP A 80 -0.81 -5.23 -9.34
CA TRP A 80 -0.14 -4.67 -8.17
C TRP A 80 1.36 -4.55 -8.45
N GLN A 81 1.99 -5.65 -8.87
CA GLN A 81 3.41 -5.67 -9.20
C GLN A 81 3.76 -4.69 -10.34
N GLU A 82 2.91 -4.58 -11.38
CA GLU A 82 3.04 -3.60 -12.47
C GLU A 82 3.18 -2.15 -11.94
N VAL A 83 2.38 -1.78 -10.93
CA VAL A 83 2.42 -0.44 -10.31
C VAL A 83 3.66 -0.26 -9.42
N LEU A 84 4.10 -1.31 -8.73
CA LEU A 84 5.30 -1.27 -7.89
C LEU A 84 6.58 -1.11 -8.70
N ASP A 85 6.75 -1.94 -9.72
CA ASP A 85 7.91 -1.93 -10.62
C ASP A 85 8.03 -0.59 -11.34
N SER A 86 6.92 -0.10 -11.93
CA SER A 86 6.88 1.18 -12.65
C SER A 86 7.11 2.42 -11.77
N ASN A 87 6.95 2.30 -10.44
CA ASN A 87 7.25 3.35 -9.49
C ASN A 87 8.58 3.14 -8.73
N TYR A 88 9.28 2.03 -8.94
CA TYR A 88 10.47 1.62 -8.16
C TYR A 88 10.16 1.58 -6.65
N VAL A 89 9.20 0.74 -6.26
CA VAL A 89 8.73 0.58 -4.88
C VAL A 89 8.75 -0.90 -4.50
N GLU A 90 9.46 -1.26 -3.43
CA GLU A 90 9.48 -2.63 -2.89
C GLU A 90 8.09 -3.10 -2.43
N LEU A 91 7.81 -4.41 -2.53
CA LEU A 91 6.50 -4.99 -2.23
C LEU A 91 5.98 -4.64 -0.84
N ASN A 92 6.81 -4.82 0.19
CA ASN A 92 6.47 -4.47 1.58
C ASN A 92 6.18 -2.96 1.77
N LEU A 93 6.83 -2.09 0.98
CA LEU A 93 6.59 -0.66 0.99
C LEU A 93 5.33 -0.30 0.21
N GLY A 94 5.01 -1.03 -0.85
CA GLY A 94 3.73 -0.98 -1.55
C GLY A 94 2.55 -1.35 -0.65
N ASP A 95 2.68 -2.47 0.06
CA ASP A 95 1.72 -2.92 1.07
C ASP A 95 1.57 -1.91 2.20
N SER A 96 2.68 -1.31 2.65
CA SER A 96 2.65 -0.22 3.63
C SER A 96 1.97 1.02 3.06
N ILE A 97 2.25 1.45 1.83
CA ILE A 97 1.62 2.60 1.17
C ILE A 97 0.13 2.39 0.94
N PHE A 98 -0.31 1.17 0.66
CA PHE A 98 -1.72 0.84 0.46
C PHE A 98 -2.46 0.65 1.78
N THR A 99 -1.81 0.03 2.77
CA THR A 99 -2.37 -0.15 4.12
C THR A 99 -2.40 1.17 4.89
N GLU A 100 -1.39 2.03 4.71
CA GLU A 100 -1.48 3.47 4.95
C GLU A 100 -2.68 3.97 4.15
N GLY A 101 -2.62 4.03 2.83
CA GLY A 101 -3.68 4.42 1.88
C GLY A 101 -5.14 3.98 2.12
N LEU A 102 -5.40 2.97 2.95
CA LEU A 102 -6.74 2.53 3.38
C LEU A 102 -7.08 2.92 4.84
N LYS A 103 -6.10 2.98 5.74
CA LYS A 103 -6.24 3.50 7.12
C LYS A 103 -6.13 5.03 7.09
N GLU A 104 -4.93 5.46 6.69
CA GLU A 104 -4.59 6.57 5.80
C GLU A 104 -5.45 6.63 4.55
N LYS A 105 -6.77 6.75 4.66
CA LYS A 105 -7.68 6.60 3.53
C LYS A 105 -7.64 7.65 2.38
N TRP A 106 -6.78 8.68 2.23
CA TRP A 106 -5.68 9.30 3.01
C TRP A 106 -6.11 9.78 4.41
N ALA A 107 -5.40 10.74 5.00
CA ALA A 107 -6.18 11.79 5.62
C ALA A 107 -6.84 12.48 4.40
N GLN A 108 -8.00 12.06 3.86
CA GLN A 108 -9.24 11.55 4.52
C GLN A 108 -9.45 11.91 5.98
N GLU A 109 -9.46 13.19 6.30
CA GLU A 109 -9.18 14.35 5.45
C GLU A 109 -8.61 15.31 6.48
N ALA A 110 -7.28 15.34 6.62
CA ALA A 110 -6.60 16.16 7.63
C ALA A 110 -6.96 17.64 7.47
N ARG A 111 -7.49 17.97 6.28
CA ARG A 111 -8.16 19.20 5.93
C ARG A 111 -9.44 18.87 5.16
N ASN A 112 -10.34 18.12 5.79
CA ASN A 112 -11.79 18.39 5.70
C ASN A 112 -11.97 19.70 6.46
N LYS A 113 -11.48 20.72 5.75
CA LYS A 113 -11.25 22.11 6.04
C LYS A 113 -11.29 22.51 7.51
N SER A 114 -10.13 22.92 8.03
CA SER A 114 -10.04 23.99 9.05
C SER A 114 -10.41 25.38 8.47
N LYS A 115 -11.32 25.40 7.48
CA LYS A 115 -11.61 26.47 6.50
C LYS A 115 -13.04 26.33 5.91
N ASN A 116 -13.90 25.60 6.60
CA ASN A 116 -15.35 25.70 6.55
C ASN A 116 -15.76 26.00 8.00
#